data_AF-A0A7V5Y6Y3-F1
#
_entry.id   AF-A0A7V5Y6Y3-F1
#
_cell.length_a   1.000
_cell.length_b   1.000
_cell.length_c   1.000
_cell.angle_alpha   90.00
_cell.angle_beta   90.00
_cell.angle_gamma   90.00
#
_symmetry.space_group_name_H-M   'P 1'
#
loop_
_entity.id
_entity.type
_entity.pdbx_description
1 polymer ?
#
loop_
_entity_poly.entity_id
_entity_poly.type
_entity_poly.pdbx_seq_one_letter_code
_entity_poly.pdbx_strand_id
1 'polypeptide(L)'
;MGLPPAKLQGWTTHAREEFAEILGRSPSDQQMRELLQLWRRHSGQAFLNRHGRWQVKVFSKSLNRALWLIVGEHGGQWLLWTVFTVE
;
A
#
# COMPACT_ATOMS: atom_id res chain seq x y z
N MET A 1 -11.38 18.40 3.19
CA MET A 1 -10.41 17.34 2.84
C MET A 1 -11.21 16.11 2.43
N GLY A 2 -10.81 15.42 1.35
CA GLY A 2 -11.53 14.24 0.86
C GLY A 2 -11.34 13.03 1.77
N LEU A 3 -12.11 11.97 1.52
CA LEU A 3 -11.91 10.66 2.15
C LEU A 3 -10.80 9.87 1.43
N PRO A 4 -10.07 8.98 2.12
CA PRO A 4 -9.12 8.09 1.46
C PRO A 4 -9.83 7.17 0.45
N PRO A 5 -9.21 6.87 -0.71
CA PRO A 5 -9.81 6.01 -1.71
C PRO A 5 -9.90 4.58 -1.20
N ALA A 6 -11.10 4.01 -1.07
CA ALA A 6 -11.24 2.64 -0.56
C ALA A 6 -10.75 1.57 -1.57
N LYS A 7 -10.87 1.84 -2.87
CA LYS A 7 -10.47 0.94 -3.95
C LYS A 7 -9.34 1.56 -4.76
N LEU A 8 -8.26 0.80 -4.91
CA LEU A 8 -7.11 1.15 -5.73
C LEU A 8 -7.21 0.47 -7.10
N GLN A 9 -6.70 1.12 -8.14
CA GLN A 9 -6.65 0.56 -9.50
C GLN A 9 -5.48 -0.42 -9.67
N GLY A 10 -4.46 -0.33 -8.84
CA GLY A 10 -3.28 -1.20 -8.91
C GLY A 10 -2.16 -0.71 -7.99
N TRP A 11 -0.94 -0.96 -8.41
CA TRP A 11 0.30 -0.56 -7.73
C TRP A 11 1.27 0.06 -8.73
N THR A 12 2.16 0.91 -8.25
CA THR A 12 3.30 1.40 -9.03
C THR A 12 4.38 0.33 -9.13
N THR A 13 5.26 0.43 -10.14
CA THR A 13 6.48 -0.41 -10.22
C THR A 13 7.30 -0.29 -8.93
N HIS A 14 7.46 0.94 -8.45
CA HIS A 14 8.17 1.24 -7.22
C HIS A 14 7.59 0.51 -5.99
N ALA A 15 6.26 0.50 -5.79
CA ALA A 15 5.66 -0.26 -4.70
C ALA A 15 5.93 -1.77 -4.78
N ARG A 16 6.03 -2.32 -6.00
CA ARG A 16 6.34 -3.73 -6.22
C ARG A 16 7.80 -4.04 -5.88
N GLU A 17 8.72 -3.15 -6.25
CA GLU A 17 10.15 -3.28 -5.96
C GLU A 17 10.41 -3.21 -4.46
N GLU A 18 9.88 -2.22 -3.76
CA GLU A 18 9.97 -2.09 -2.30
C GLU A 18 9.42 -3.33 -1.60
N PHE A 19 8.28 -3.84 -2.07
CA PHE A 19 7.72 -5.07 -1.53
C PHE A 19 8.59 -6.30 -1.84
N ALA A 20 9.28 -6.33 -2.97
CA ALA A 20 10.24 -7.38 -3.31
C ALA A 20 11.43 -7.39 -2.33
N GLU A 21 11.92 -6.22 -1.93
CA GLU A 21 12.97 -6.08 -0.93
C GLU A 21 12.53 -6.63 0.43
N ILE A 22 11.31 -6.30 0.87
CA ILE A 22 10.72 -6.86 2.11
C ILE A 22 10.64 -8.39 2.06
N LEU A 23 10.31 -8.96 0.90
CA LEU A 23 10.19 -10.39 0.69
C LEU A 23 11.54 -11.11 0.46
N GLY A 24 12.59 -10.39 0.08
CA GLY A 24 13.83 -10.95 -0.46
C GLY A 24 13.66 -11.64 -1.83
N ARG A 25 12.54 -11.40 -2.54
CA ARG A 25 12.24 -11.95 -3.87
C ARG A 25 11.13 -11.17 -4.56
N SER A 26 11.04 -11.28 -5.89
CA SER A 26 9.94 -10.71 -6.65
C SER A 26 8.57 -11.20 -6.13
N PRO A 27 7.63 -10.30 -5.79
CA PRO A 27 6.30 -10.68 -5.37
C PRO A 27 5.51 -11.21 -6.56
N SER A 28 4.64 -12.19 -6.29
CA SER A 28 3.60 -12.58 -7.25
C SER A 28 2.48 -11.54 -7.31
N ASP A 29 1.73 -11.51 -8.40
CA ASP A 29 0.56 -10.63 -8.52
C ASP A 29 -0.50 -10.91 -7.45
N GLN A 30 -0.58 -12.16 -6.98
CA GLN A 30 -1.48 -12.51 -5.88
C GLN A 30 -1.08 -11.81 -4.57
N GLN A 31 0.22 -11.79 -4.26
CA GLN A 31 0.73 -11.09 -3.08
C GLN A 31 0.55 -9.57 -3.21
N MET A 32 0.69 -9.00 -4.41
CA MET A 32 0.37 -7.58 -4.64
C MET A 32 -1.12 -7.29 -4.44
N ARG A 33 -2.00 -8.17 -4.92
CA ARG A 33 -3.45 -8.06 -4.69
C ARG A 33 -3.82 -8.14 -3.21
N GLU A 34 -3.09 -8.91 -2.40
CA GLU A 34 -3.28 -8.94 -0.94
C GLU A 34 -3.02 -7.57 -0.30
N LEU A 35 -2.01 -6.83 -0.76
CA LEU A 35 -1.74 -5.46 -0.28
C LEU A 35 -2.90 -4.50 -0.62
N LEU A 36 -3.47 -4.62 -1.82
CA LEU A 36 -4.65 -3.83 -2.20
C LEU A 36 -5.88 -4.17 -1.32
N GLN A 37 -6.04 -5.43 -0.95
CA GLN A 37 -7.11 -5.86 -0.04
C GLN A 37 -6.88 -5.37 1.39
N LEU A 38 -5.64 -5.40 1.88
CA LEU A 38 -5.26 -4.83 3.17
C LEU A 38 -5.58 -3.33 3.19
N TRP A 39 -5.17 -2.60 2.15
CA TRP A 39 -5.55 -1.20 2.00
C TRP A 39 -7.06 -1.01 2.06
N ARG A 40 -7.83 -1.73 1.23
CA ARG A 40 -9.29 -1.58 1.17
C ARG A 40 -9.94 -1.75 2.54
N ARG A 41 -9.51 -2.75 3.31
CA ARG A 41 -10.03 -3.05 4.66
C ARG A 41 -9.67 -1.96 5.67
N HIS A 42 -8.51 -1.34 5.56
CA HIS A 42 -7.97 -0.42 6.55
C HIS A 42 -8.01 1.06 6.12
N SER A 43 -8.47 1.35 4.90
CA SER A 43 -8.48 2.71 4.32
C SER A 43 -9.20 3.75 5.18
N GLY A 44 -10.24 3.37 5.92
CA GLY A 44 -10.93 4.27 6.87
C GLY A 44 -10.07 4.75 8.05
N GLN A 45 -8.92 4.12 8.28
CA GLN A 45 -7.93 4.52 9.30
C GLN A 45 -6.75 5.30 8.68
N ALA A 46 -6.75 5.48 7.36
CA ALA A 46 -5.68 6.17 6.67
C ALA A 46 -5.73 7.68 6.97
N PHE A 47 -4.55 8.29 7.04
CA PHE A 47 -4.40 9.74 7.18
C PHE A 47 -3.54 10.30 6.05
N LEU A 48 -3.72 11.58 5.77
CA LEU A 48 -2.98 12.29 4.74
C LEU A 48 -1.61 12.71 5.29
N ASN A 49 -0.55 12.42 4.56
CA ASN A 49 0.79 12.86 4.91
C ASN A 49 1.11 14.24 4.30
N ARG A 50 2.28 14.80 4.66
CA ARG A 50 2.74 16.12 4.18
C ARG A 50 2.90 16.24 2.66
N HIS A 51 2.96 15.11 1.95
CA HIS A 51 3.09 15.04 0.50
C HIS A 51 1.73 14.83 -0.20
N GLY A 52 0.61 14.93 0.52
CA GLY A 52 -0.72 14.73 -0.04
C GLY A 52 -1.06 13.28 -0.38
N ARG A 53 -0.31 12.31 0.18
CA ARG A 53 -0.56 10.88 -0.01
C ARG A 53 -1.26 10.30 1.22
N TRP A 54 -2.16 9.35 1.00
CA TRP A 54 -2.83 8.65 2.08
C TRP A 54 -1.97 7.49 2.57
N GLN A 55 -1.87 7.30 3.87
CA GLN A 55 -1.08 6.21 4.43
C GLN A 55 -1.76 5.53 5.61
N VAL A 56 -1.51 4.24 5.76
CA VAL A 56 -2.06 3.42 6.85
C VAL A 56 -1.05 2.37 7.29
N LYS A 57 -0.97 2.16 8.61
CA LYS A 57 -0.20 1.06 9.22
C LYS A 57 -1.11 -0.17 9.31
N VAL A 58 -0.67 -1.29 8.76
CA VAL A 58 -1.42 -2.56 8.77
C VAL A 58 -0.51 -3.70 9.24
N PHE A 59 -1.10 -4.76 9.77
CA PHE A 59 -0.38 -5.99 10.07
C PHE A 59 -0.66 -7.04 9.00
N SER A 60 0.39 -7.47 8.28
CA SER A 60 0.30 -8.57 7.32
C SER A 60 0.53 -9.89 8.04
N LYS A 61 -0.53 -10.72 8.11
CA LYS A 61 -0.45 -12.06 8.68
C LYS A 61 0.44 -12.99 7.87
N SER A 62 0.44 -12.89 6.54
CA SER A 62 1.26 -13.74 5.66
C SER A 62 2.75 -13.49 5.83
N LEU A 63 3.13 -12.26 6.20
CA LEU A 63 4.52 -11.89 6.44
C LEU A 63 4.91 -11.87 7.92
N ASN A 64 3.92 -12.01 8.81
CA ASN A 64 4.08 -11.81 10.25
C ASN A 64 4.77 -10.47 10.58
N ARG A 65 4.41 -9.40 9.87
CA ARG A 65 5.06 -8.08 9.95
C ARG A 65 4.06 -6.94 9.83
N ALA A 66 4.35 -5.84 10.50
CA ALA A 66 3.64 -4.58 10.28
C ALA A 66 4.22 -3.86 9.05
N LEU A 67 3.33 -3.28 8.24
CA LEU A 67 3.64 -2.56 7.01
C LEU A 67 3.00 -1.18 7.04
N TRP A 68 3.68 -0.19 6.50
CA TRP A 68 3.05 1.02 5.98
C TRP A 68 2.62 0.79 4.54
N LEU A 69 1.36 1.05 4.23
CA LEU A 69 0.86 1.15 2.88
C LEU A 69 0.62 2.62 2.56
N ILE A 70 1.24 3.14 1.50
CA ILE A 70 1.04 4.51 1.04
C ILE A 70 0.38 4.49 -0.33
N VAL A 71 -0.63 5.33 -0.49
CA VAL A 71 -1.43 5.47 -1.70
C VAL A 71 -1.36 6.90 -2.21
N GLY A 72 -1.17 7.03 -3.52
CA GLY A 72 -1.09 8.30 -4.22
C GLY A 72 -1.86 8.26 -5.53
N GLU A 73 -2.27 9.44 -6.00
CA GLU A 73 -2.86 9.60 -7.31
C GLU A 73 -1.74 9.70 -8.36
N HIS A 74 -1.88 8.95 -9.46
CA HIS A 74 -0.98 8.97 -10.60
C HIS A 74 -1.78 8.83 -11.89
N GLY A 75 -1.70 9.82 -12.79
CA GLY A 75 -2.46 9.79 -14.04
C GLY A 75 -3.98 9.66 -13.87
N GLY A 76 -4.55 10.25 -12.81
CA GLY A 76 -5.98 10.16 -12.50
C GLY A 76 -6.41 8.85 -11.82
N GLN A 77 -5.47 7.98 -11.46
CA GLN A 77 -5.74 6.70 -10.80
C GLN A 77 -5.12 6.67 -9.40
N TRP A 78 -5.85 6.12 -8.44
CA TRP A 78 -5.34 5.86 -7.09
C TRP A 78 -4.62 4.53 -7.06
N LEU A 79 -3.32 4.59 -6.83
CA LEU A 79 -2.43 3.43 -6.85
C LEU A 79 -1.77 3.25 -5.48
N LEU A 80 -1.47 1.99 -5.15
CA LEU A 80 -0.49 1.70 -4.12
C LEU A 80 0.86 2.25 -4.58
N TRP A 81 1.36 3.24 -3.87
CA TRP A 81 2.52 4.03 -4.25
C TRP A 81 3.83 3.49 -3.70
N THR A 82 3.85 3.11 -2.42
CA THR A 82 5.01 2.50 -1.76
C THR A 82 4.56 1.66 -0.56
N VAL A 83 5.44 0.73 -0.14
CA VAL A 83 5.23 -0.21 0.96
C VAL A 83 6.55 -0.38 1.70
N PHE A 84 6.56 -0.25 3.01
CA PHE A 84 7.77 -0.53 3.81
C PHE A 84 7.40 -1.11 5.17
N THR A 85 8.34 -1.81 5.79
CA THR A 85 8.14 -2.39 7.12
C THR A 85 8.10 -1.33 8.20
N VAL A 86 7.38 -1.63 9.28
CA VAL A 86 7.42 -0.83 10.50
C VAL A 86 8.41 -1.48 11.45
N GLU A 87 9.40 -0.73 11.91
CA GLU A 87 10.29 -1.11 13.02
C GLU A 87 9.57 -1.05 14.37
#